data_AF-A0A1Q8IX79-F1
#
_entry.id   AF-A0A1Q8IX79-F1
#
_cell.length_a   1.000
_cell.length_b   1.000
_cell.length_c   1.000
_cell.angle_alpha   90.00
_cell.angle_beta   90.00
_cell.angle_gamma   90.00
#
_symmetry.space_group_name_H-M   'P 1'
#
loop_
_entity.id
_entity.type
_entity.pdbx_description
1 polymer ?
#
loop_
_entity_poly.entity_id
_entity_poly.type
_entity_poly.pdbx_seq_one_letter_code
_entity_poly.pdbx_strand_id
1 'polypeptide(L)'
;MWALVLGLLCFVSINHETVLPERFLLDGLFILERMTADVRFEAFGDSFDNLAWLFRTLGLGTLSMSLLGFFASTFGLMFAIWRSGVRSLSYMEFMLACFWLFDQTVYIALPSKEIIISLAIFLIVLCKDSRFIIVIFTVCSMLIAVYLRSYWAITLAPTMLLYFGPSFVRKPPFLVVLAVVLFVGMAIDFRIQYGQPLDFARQTVNEFRDPSEVGSLIVQIIPGGNLVSDVINAMLILGTFLLPVPLILSGVATQTLGGICTFFSLGATFSRYLKRAAVAEPGRFDRLCFCFAVSFIATQAIFEPDYGSFLRHLSPISPLLMYLLLSSRLAHESAVSQLTETGHARLQFNPKERRWLKSSNG
;
A
#
# COMPACT_ATOMS: atom_id res chain seq x y z
N MET A 1 7.04 -1.85 -25.85
CA MET A 1 5.87 -1.68 -24.96
C MET A 1 6.19 -0.80 -23.74
N TRP A 2 7.10 -1.20 -22.84
CA TRP A 2 7.48 -0.37 -21.67
C TRP A 2 7.86 1.07 -22.02
N ALA A 3 8.75 1.29 -22.99
CA ALA A 3 9.13 2.63 -23.42
C ALA A 3 7.94 3.49 -23.90
N LEU A 4 6.93 2.88 -24.53
CA LEU A 4 5.72 3.57 -24.98
C LEU A 4 4.84 3.96 -23.78
N VAL A 5 4.64 3.04 -22.84
CA VAL A 5 3.89 3.32 -21.60
C VAL A 5 4.58 4.43 -20.81
N LEU A 6 5.88 4.32 -20.58
CA LEU A 6 6.66 5.31 -19.82
C LEU A 6 6.73 6.67 -20.54
N GLY A 7 6.85 6.67 -21.87
CA GLY A 7 6.82 7.90 -22.66
C GLY A 7 5.47 8.62 -22.56
N LEU A 8 4.36 7.87 -22.65
CA LEU A 8 3.02 8.42 -22.49
C LEU A 8 2.79 8.97 -21.08
N LEU A 9 3.21 8.24 -20.04
CA LEU A 9 3.06 8.69 -18.66
C LEU A 9 3.95 9.89 -18.33
N CYS A 10 5.15 9.96 -18.89
CA CYS A 10 6.00 11.15 -18.78
C CYS A 10 5.34 12.36 -19.45
N PHE A 11 4.72 12.17 -20.62
CA PHE A 11 3.93 13.22 -21.27
C PHE A 11 2.75 13.69 -20.39
N VAL A 12 2.01 12.77 -19.78
CA VAL A 12 0.93 13.11 -18.83
C VAL A 12 1.48 13.85 -17.61
N SER A 13 2.61 13.42 -17.06
CA SER A 13 3.27 14.10 -15.92
C SER A 13 3.65 15.55 -16.23
N ILE A 14 4.10 15.83 -17.46
CA ILE A 14 4.48 17.19 -17.87
C ILE A 14 3.24 18.05 -18.18
N ASN A 15 2.20 17.45 -18.75
CA ASN A 15 0.99 18.16 -19.23
C ASN A 15 -0.21 17.94 -18.30
N HIS A 16 0.02 17.71 -17.00
CA HIS A 16 -1.03 17.34 -16.07
C HIS A 16 -2.13 18.42 -15.94
N GLU A 17 -1.79 19.70 -16.08
CA GLU A 17 -2.75 20.82 -16.02
C GLU A 17 -3.80 20.78 -17.14
N THR A 18 -3.46 20.21 -18.30
CA THR A 18 -4.38 20.13 -19.46
C THR A 18 -5.07 18.77 -19.58
N VAL A 19 -4.46 17.72 -19.02
CA VAL A 19 -4.93 16.34 -19.13
C VAL A 19 -5.81 15.94 -17.95
N LEU A 20 -5.49 16.40 -16.73
CA LEU A 20 -6.19 15.99 -15.51
C LEU A 20 -7.30 16.98 -15.13
N PRO A 21 -8.42 16.49 -14.57
CA PRO A 21 -9.43 17.35 -13.97
C PRO A 21 -8.87 18.20 -12.83
N GLU A 22 -9.39 19.42 -12.67
CA GLU A 22 -8.93 20.42 -11.69
C GLU A 22 -8.84 19.90 -10.26
N ARG A 23 -9.73 19.01 -9.84
CA ARG A 23 -9.73 18.41 -8.49
C ARG A 23 -8.41 17.72 -8.12
N PHE A 24 -7.68 17.16 -9.10
CA PHE A 24 -6.38 16.54 -8.83
C PHE A 24 -5.29 17.58 -8.57
N LEU A 25 -5.48 18.82 -9.01
CA LEU A 25 -4.50 19.91 -8.93
C LEU A 25 -4.56 20.68 -7.59
N LEU A 26 -5.64 20.53 -6.81
CA LEU A 26 -5.93 21.34 -5.61
C LEU A 26 -4.77 21.34 -4.60
N ASP A 27 -4.24 20.17 -4.25
CA ASP A 27 -3.10 20.05 -3.34
C ASP A 27 -1.85 20.74 -3.88
N GLY A 28 -1.62 20.62 -5.20
CA GLY A 28 -0.48 21.22 -5.86
C GLY A 28 -0.56 22.74 -5.82
N LEU A 29 -1.73 23.29 -6.12
CA LEU A 29 -1.99 24.73 -6.04
C LEU A 29 -1.80 25.26 -4.62
N PHE A 30 -2.31 24.55 -3.61
CA PHE A 30 -2.15 24.93 -2.21
C PHE A 30 -0.68 24.94 -1.78
N ILE A 31 0.11 23.94 -2.20
CA ILE A 31 1.56 23.91 -1.92
C ILE A 31 2.28 25.07 -2.61
N LEU A 32 1.96 25.35 -3.87
CA LEU A 32 2.57 26.44 -4.64
C LEU A 32 2.25 27.80 -4.01
N GLU A 33 1.02 28.01 -3.53
CA GLU A 33 0.65 29.20 -2.76
C GLU A 33 1.51 29.32 -1.51
N ARG A 34 1.61 28.25 -0.71
CA ARG A 34 2.43 28.22 0.52
C ARG A 34 3.92 28.41 0.27
N MET A 35 4.44 28.03 -0.89
CA MET A 35 5.85 28.30 -1.25
C MET A 35 6.14 29.80 -1.34
N THR A 36 5.16 30.63 -1.71
CA THR A 36 5.32 32.09 -1.77
C THR A 36 5.17 32.76 -0.41
N ALA A 37 4.52 32.12 0.55
CA ALA A 37 4.34 32.61 1.92
C ALA A 37 5.60 32.36 2.78
N ASP A 38 5.84 33.19 3.81
CA ASP A 38 6.97 32.98 4.75
C ASP A 38 6.68 31.85 5.75
N VAL A 39 6.62 30.63 5.24
CA VAL A 39 6.42 29.40 6.02
C VAL A 39 7.72 28.89 6.61
N ARG A 40 7.64 28.27 7.80
CA ARG A 40 8.77 27.67 8.52
C ARG A 40 8.60 26.16 8.63
N PHE A 41 9.73 25.46 8.71
CA PHE A 41 9.76 24.02 8.91
C PHE A 41 9.61 23.69 10.40
N GLU A 42 8.56 22.94 10.74
CA GLU A 42 8.18 22.66 12.13
C GLU A 42 7.80 21.19 12.33
N ALA A 43 8.30 20.59 13.42
CA ALA A 43 7.92 19.24 13.82
C ALA A 43 6.48 19.24 14.35
N PHE A 44 5.65 18.30 13.87
CA PHE A 44 4.20 18.26 14.15
C PHE A 44 3.44 19.53 13.70
N GLY A 45 4.02 20.33 12.80
CA GLY A 45 3.38 21.49 12.19
C GLY A 45 2.51 21.12 10.98
N ASP A 46 2.05 22.14 10.23
CA ASP A 46 1.31 21.91 9.00
C ASP A 46 2.22 21.23 7.95
N SER A 47 1.85 20.01 7.60
CA SER A 47 2.54 19.20 6.59
C SER A 47 2.66 19.84 5.21
N PHE A 48 1.73 20.72 4.81
CA PHE A 48 1.83 21.48 3.56
C PHE A 48 2.89 22.57 3.66
N ASP A 49 3.01 23.22 4.82
CA ASP A 49 4.04 24.24 5.07
C ASP A 49 5.43 23.62 5.08
N ASN A 50 5.61 22.47 5.72
CA ASN A 50 6.87 21.72 5.72
C ASN A 50 7.31 21.34 4.30
N LEU A 51 6.35 20.91 3.47
CA LEU A 51 6.63 20.52 2.09
C LEU A 51 6.94 21.73 1.21
N ALA A 52 6.17 22.80 1.33
CA ALA A 52 6.40 24.07 0.63
C ALA A 52 7.77 24.66 0.99
N TRP A 53 8.13 24.64 2.28
CA TRP A 53 9.45 25.06 2.75
C TRP A 53 10.56 24.23 2.11
N LEU A 54 10.40 22.89 2.06
CA LEU A 54 11.39 22.00 1.46
C LEU A 54 11.57 22.26 -0.04
N PHE A 55 10.47 22.35 -0.79
CA PHE A 55 10.51 22.61 -2.23
C PHE A 55 11.10 23.98 -2.56
N ARG A 56 10.76 25.01 -1.78
CA ARG A 56 11.36 26.35 -1.92
C ARG A 56 12.85 26.33 -1.61
N THR A 57 13.25 25.68 -0.53
CA THR A 57 14.66 25.61 -0.11
C THR A 57 15.53 24.89 -1.13
N LEU A 58 14.98 23.87 -1.81
CA LEU A 58 15.64 23.16 -2.90
C LEU A 58 15.57 23.91 -4.25
N GLY A 59 14.84 25.02 -4.33
CA GLY A 59 14.66 25.79 -5.56
C GLY A 59 13.89 25.04 -6.65
N LEU A 60 12.99 24.12 -6.28
CA LEU A 60 12.24 23.30 -7.24
C LEU A 60 11.06 24.08 -7.84
N GLY A 61 11.05 24.23 -9.16
CA GLY A 61 9.86 24.69 -9.89
C GLY A 61 8.85 23.57 -10.12
N THR A 62 7.66 23.91 -10.61
CA THR A 62 6.56 22.94 -10.88
C THR A 62 7.00 21.78 -11.75
N LEU A 63 7.67 22.05 -12.88
CA LEU A 63 8.18 21.01 -13.77
C LEU A 63 9.18 20.08 -13.06
N SER A 64 10.09 20.63 -12.27
CA SER A 64 11.08 19.84 -11.53
C SER A 64 10.43 18.95 -10.47
N MET A 65 9.42 19.46 -9.76
CA MET A 65 8.64 18.68 -8.80
C MET A 65 7.89 17.54 -9.48
N SER A 66 7.23 17.82 -10.61
CA SER A 66 6.51 16.81 -11.38
C SER A 66 7.41 15.70 -11.89
N LEU A 67 8.56 16.05 -12.47
CA LEU A 67 9.54 15.08 -12.93
C LEU A 67 10.14 14.29 -11.76
N LEU A 68 10.44 14.95 -10.64
CA LEU A 68 10.95 14.27 -9.44
C LEU A 68 9.94 13.22 -8.94
N GLY A 69 8.66 13.59 -8.83
CA GLY A 69 7.59 12.67 -8.44
C GLY A 69 7.45 11.49 -9.41
N PHE A 70 7.40 11.78 -10.72
CA PHE A 70 7.30 10.76 -11.76
C PHE A 70 8.48 9.78 -11.77
N PHE A 71 9.71 10.29 -11.69
CA PHE A 71 10.90 9.42 -11.69
C PHE A 71 11.03 8.64 -10.38
N ALA A 72 10.74 9.25 -9.23
CA ALA A 72 10.79 8.55 -7.94
C ALA A 72 9.81 7.36 -7.92
N SER A 73 8.57 7.57 -8.36
CA SER A 73 7.54 6.54 -8.36
C SER A 73 7.82 5.45 -9.42
N THR A 74 8.14 5.87 -10.65
CA THR A 74 8.45 4.95 -11.76
C THR A 74 9.68 4.10 -11.46
N PHE A 75 10.79 4.70 -11.01
CA PHE A 75 11.98 3.94 -10.66
C PHE A 75 11.74 3.06 -9.43
N GLY A 76 10.97 3.54 -8.45
CA GLY A 76 10.51 2.74 -7.33
C GLY A 76 9.83 1.43 -7.79
N LEU A 77 8.84 1.54 -8.66
CA LEU A 77 8.10 0.38 -9.15
C LEU A 77 8.93 -0.53 -10.07
N MET A 78 9.69 0.04 -11.01
CA MET A 78 10.54 -0.75 -11.91
C MET A 78 11.63 -1.50 -11.14
N PHE A 79 12.24 -0.85 -10.15
CA PHE A 79 13.23 -1.48 -9.30
C PHE A 79 12.61 -2.54 -8.39
N ALA A 80 11.37 -2.35 -7.92
CA ALA A 80 10.64 -3.37 -7.17
C ALA A 80 10.38 -4.63 -8.01
N ILE A 81 9.97 -4.47 -9.28
CA ILE A 81 9.77 -5.59 -10.23
C ILE A 81 11.11 -6.28 -10.51
N TRP A 82 12.18 -5.52 -10.77
CA TRP A 82 13.50 -6.08 -11.01
C TRP A 82 14.01 -6.88 -9.80
N ARG A 83 13.88 -6.29 -8.60
CA ARG A 83 14.30 -6.89 -7.33
C ARG A 83 13.53 -8.15 -6.98
N SER A 84 12.29 -8.32 -7.45
CA SER A 84 11.52 -9.54 -7.19
C SER A 84 12.06 -10.77 -7.91
N GLY A 85 13.02 -10.59 -8.84
CA GLY A 85 13.72 -11.69 -9.51
C GLY A 85 12.91 -12.41 -10.59
N VAL A 86 11.75 -11.87 -10.97
CA VAL A 86 10.92 -12.44 -12.04
C VAL A 86 11.49 -12.07 -13.41
N ARG A 87 11.53 -13.04 -14.33
CA ARG A 87 12.01 -12.81 -15.71
C ARG A 87 10.92 -12.28 -16.64
N SER A 88 9.66 -12.60 -16.35
CA SER A 88 8.50 -12.18 -17.11
C SER A 88 7.29 -11.96 -16.20
N LEU A 89 6.44 -11.03 -16.62
CA LEU A 89 5.14 -10.77 -16.02
C LEU A 89 4.08 -11.53 -16.80
N SER A 90 3.14 -12.14 -16.07
CA SER A 90 1.88 -12.60 -16.65
C SER A 90 1.06 -11.41 -17.13
N TYR A 91 0.07 -11.65 -17.97
CA TYR A 91 -0.82 -10.59 -18.46
C TYR A 91 -1.46 -9.79 -17.32
N MET A 92 -1.98 -10.47 -16.30
CA MET A 92 -2.57 -9.83 -15.12
C MET A 92 -1.55 -8.95 -14.37
N GLU A 93 -0.34 -9.45 -14.11
CA GLU A 93 0.68 -8.69 -13.39
C GLU A 93 1.17 -7.49 -14.19
N PHE A 94 1.24 -7.61 -15.51
CA PHE A 94 1.56 -6.49 -16.39
C PHE A 94 0.46 -5.42 -16.35
N MET A 95 -0.82 -5.82 -16.41
CA MET A 95 -1.95 -4.90 -16.26
C MET A 95 -1.95 -4.20 -14.90
N LEU A 96 -1.67 -4.91 -13.81
CA LEU A 96 -1.53 -4.31 -12.49
C LEU A 96 -0.35 -3.34 -12.39
N ALA A 97 0.80 -3.68 -12.99
CA ALA A 97 1.94 -2.77 -13.04
C ALA A 97 1.62 -1.49 -13.84
N CYS A 98 0.93 -1.61 -14.98
CA CYS A 98 0.47 -0.45 -15.75
C CYS A 98 -0.54 0.39 -14.97
N PHE A 99 -1.47 -0.24 -14.25
CA PHE A 99 -2.41 0.45 -13.37
C PHE A 99 -1.66 1.27 -12.31
N TRP A 100 -0.72 0.66 -11.58
CA TRP A 100 0.03 1.38 -10.54
C TRP A 100 0.92 2.49 -11.10
N LEU A 101 1.54 2.31 -12.28
CA LEU A 101 2.29 3.40 -12.92
C LEU A 101 1.38 4.58 -13.29
N PHE A 102 0.19 4.29 -13.83
CA PHE A 102 -0.78 5.32 -14.17
C PHE A 102 -1.26 6.06 -12.92
N ASP A 103 -1.66 5.32 -11.89
CA ASP A 103 -2.13 5.86 -10.61
C ASP A 103 -1.05 6.72 -9.91
N GLN A 104 0.19 6.23 -9.86
CA GLN A 104 1.34 6.99 -9.38
C GLN A 104 1.58 8.27 -10.21
N THR A 105 1.41 8.21 -11.53
CA THR A 105 1.60 9.40 -12.38
C THR A 105 0.53 10.44 -12.07
N VAL A 106 -0.72 10.03 -11.90
CA VAL A 106 -1.83 10.94 -11.57
C VAL A 106 -1.62 11.60 -10.21
N TYR A 107 -1.21 10.85 -9.19
CA TYR A 107 -1.18 11.35 -7.81
C TYR A 107 0.16 11.90 -7.32
N ILE A 108 1.28 11.44 -7.89
CA ILE A 108 2.63 11.70 -7.39
C ILE A 108 3.38 12.67 -8.30
N ALA A 109 3.05 12.72 -9.60
CA ALA A 109 3.67 13.69 -10.51
C ALA A 109 3.14 15.13 -10.35
N LEU A 110 2.30 15.36 -9.35
CA LEU A 110 1.84 16.68 -8.92
C LEU A 110 2.55 17.05 -7.61
N PRO A 111 2.84 18.35 -7.36
CA PRO A 111 3.37 18.79 -6.07
C PRO A 111 2.50 18.26 -4.95
N SER A 112 3.02 17.32 -4.17
CA SER A 112 2.26 16.60 -3.16
C SER A 112 3.19 15.91 -2.15
N LYS A 113 2.62 15.56 -1.00
CA LYS A 113 3.32 14.82 0.06
C LYS A 113 3.74 13.42 -0.42
N GLU A 114 3.06 12.87 -1.42
CA GLU A 114 3.37 11.55 -1.99
C GLU A 114 4.74 11.49 -2.66
N ILE A 115 5.30 12.63 -3.10
CA ILE A 115 6.65 12.68 -3.68
C ILE A 115 7.68 12.21 -2.64
N ILE A 116 7.61 12.75 -1.42
CA ILE A 116 8.55 12.41 -0.36
C ILE A 116 8.36 10.96 0.10
N ILE A 117 7.11 10.51 0.18
CA ILE A 117 6.80 9.11 0.52
C ILE A 117 7.33 8.18 -0.56
N SER A 118 7.18 8.52 -1.84
CA SER A 118 7.71 7.74 -2.97
C SER A 118 9.23 7.66 -2.96
N LEU A 119 9.92 8.76 -2.64
CA LEU A 119 11.37 8.76 -2.46
C LEU A 119 11.80 7.85 -1.30
N ALA A 120 11.09 7.90 -0.18
CA ALA A 120 11.36 7.02 0.96
C ALA A 120 11.13 5.54 0.59
N ILE A 121 10.05 5.22 -0.11
CA ILE A 121 9.76 3.86 -0.57
C ILE A 121 10.82 3.42 -1.59
N PHE A 122 11.20 4.26 -2.54
CA PHE A 122 12.27 3.96 -3.48
C PHE A 122 13.59 3.62 -2.75
N LEU A 123 13.97 4.43 -1.76
CA LEU A 123 15.14 4.15 -0.90
C LEU A 123 15.01 2.79 -0.20
N ILE A 124 13.85 2.47 0.37
CA ILE A 124 13.59 1.19 1.04
C ILE A 124 13.76 0.02 0.04
N VAL A 125 13.25 0.14 -1.19
CA VAL A 125 13.38 -0.91 -2.20
C VAL A 125 14.85 -1.06 -2.64
N LEU A 126 15.66 0.00 -2.66
CA LEU A 126 17.10 -0.08 -2.96
C LEU A 126 17.91 -0.85 -1.90
N CYS A 127 17.44 -0.89 -0.66
CA CYS A 127 18.17 -1.49 0.45
C CYS A 127 18.31 -3.01 0.32
N LYS A 128 19.51 -3.56 0.37
CA LYS A 128 19.71 -5.03 0.37
C LYS A 128 18.99 -5.71 1.54
N ASP A 129 18.62 -6.98 1.36
CA ASP A 129 17.95 -7.76 2.39
C ASP A 129 18.87 -8.01 3.60
N SER A 130 18.79 -7.10 4.57
CA SER A 130 19.70 -7.02 5.71
C SER A 130 18.94 -6.48 6.93
N ARG A 131 19.50 -6.64 8.13
CA ARG A 131 18.88 -6.06 9.35
C ARG A 131 18.77 -4.53 9.29
N PHE A 132 19.63 -3.89 8.48
CA PHE A 132 19.66 -2.45 8.31
C PHE A 132 18.40 -1.90 7.61
N ILE A 133 17.69 -2.73 6.83
CA ILE A 133 16.47 -2.30 6.16
C ILE A 133 15.38 -1.85 7.13
N ILE A 134 15.31 -2.49 8.31
CA ILE A 134 14.34 -2.12 9.35
C ILE A 134 14.71 -0.76 9.93
N VAL A 135 16.00 -0.49 10.12
CA VAL A 135 16.47 0.81 10.63
C VAL A 135 16.10 1.91 9.63
N ILE A 136 16.41 1.73 8.35
CA ILE A 136 16.04 2.69 7.30
C ILE A 136 14.52 2.88 7.24
N PHE A 137 13.76 1.78 7.21
CA PHE A 137 12.30 1.83 7.18
C PHE A 137 11.73 2.60 8.38
N THR A 138 12.20 2.31 9.59
CA THR A 138 11.75 2.98 10.82
C THR A 138 12.11 4.46 10.81
N VAL A 139 13.34 4.82 10.41
CA VAL A 139 13.76 6.22 10.31
C VAL A 139 12.91 6.96 9.28
N CYS A 140 12.75 6.42 8.07
CA CYS A 140 11.89 7.00 7.04
C CYS A 140 10.45 7.17 7.52
N SER A 141 9.86 6.14 8.13
CA SER A 141 8.48 6.17 8.62
C SER A 141 8.30 7.19 9.75
N MET A 142 9.29 7.32 10.66
CA MET A 142 9.25 8.32 11.74
C MET A 142 9.39 9.74 11.22
N LEU A 143 10.28 9.98 10.24
CA LEU A 143 10.40 11.29 9.60
C LEU A 143 9.10 11.68 8.90
N ILE A 144 8.47 10.75 8.18
CA ILE A 144 7.15 10.97 7.58
C ILE A 144 6.12 11.26 8.68
N ALA A 145 6.12 10.49 9.77
CA ALA A 145 5.19 10.68 10.88
C ALA A 145 5.29 12.07 11.53
N VAL A 146 6.51 12.56 11.75
CA VAL A 146 6.75 13.83 12.46
C VAL A 146 6.48 15.04 11.56
N TYR A 147 6.85 14.98 10.28
CA TYR A 147 6.88 16.17 9.42
C TYR A 147 5.78 16.23 8.38
N LEU A 148 5.19 15.09 8.00
CA LEU A 148 4.24 15.03 6.88
C LEU A 148 2.88 14.45 7.27
N ARG A 149 2.86 13.33 8.01
CA ARG A 149 1.63 12.56 8.26
C ARG A 149 1.70 11.79 9.57
N SER A 150 1.19 12.39 10.64
CA SER A 150 1.18 11.81 12.00
C SER A 150 0.62 10.38 12.07
N TYR A 151 -0.35 10.02 11.23
CA TYR A 151 -0.91 8.66 11.21
C TYR A 151 0.12 7.57 10.81
N TRP A 152 1.26 7.93 10.22
CA TRP A 152 2.35 6.97 9.98
C TRP A 152 2.91 6.39 11.27
N ALA A 153 2.83 7.10 12.40
CA ALA A 153 3.18 6.54 13.71
C ALA A 153 2.23 5.38 14.09
N ILE A 154 0.94 5.55 13.80
CA ILE A 154 -0.11 4.54 14.02
C ILE A 154 0.09 3.33 13.11
N THR A 155 0.63 3.52 11.91
CA THR A 155 1.04 2.42 11.01
C THR A 155 2.32 1.73 11.48
N LEU A 156 3.32 2.49 11.94
CA LEU A 156 4.64 1.97 12.29
C LEU A 156 4.59 1.02 13.48
N ALA A 157 3.84 1.35 14.53
CA ALA A 157 3.73 0.53 15.74
C ALA A 157 3.25 -0.92 15.46
N PRO A 158 2.07 -1.15 14.82
CA PRO A 158 1.63 -2.48 14.45
C PRO A 158 2.53 -3.14 13.40
N THR A 159 3.18 -2.38 12.52
CA THR A 159 4.17 -2.93 11.58
C THR A 159 5.33 -3.59 12.34
N MET A 160 5.89 -2.88 13.33
CA MET A 160 6.99 -3.40 14.16
C MET A 160 6.54 -4.58 15.01
N LEU A 161 5.34 -4.52 15.59
CA LEU A 161 4.75 -5.62 16.35
C LEU A 161 4.61 -6.88 15.51
N LEU A 162 4.08 -6.79 14.29
CA LEU A 162 3.94 -7.92 13.36
C LEU A 162 5.29 -8.43 12.83
N TYR A 163 6.25 -7.53 12.66
CA TYR A 163 7.56 -7.87 12.12
C TYR A 163 8.41 -8.66 13.11
N PHE A 164 8.54 -8.15 14.35
CA PHE A 164 9.29 -8.79 15.44
C PHE A 164 8.47 -9.84 16.17
N GLY A 165 7.16 -9.81 16.04
CA GLY A 165 6.25 -10.77 16.62
C GLY A 165 6.39 -12.19 16.04
N PRO A 166 5.87 -13.19 16.77
CA PRO A 166 5.90 -14.58 16.35
C PRO A 166 5.07 -14.81 15.07
N SER A 167 5.41 -15.82 14.28
CA SER A 167 4.77 -16.03 12.96
C SER A 167 3.26 -16.24 13.01
N PHE A 168 2.70 -16.72 14.13
CA PHE A 168 1.26 -16.91 14.27
C PHE A 168 0.49 -15.58 14.27
N VAL A 169 1.07 -14.46 14.72
CA VAL A 169 0.36 -13.16 14.72
C VAL A 169 0.11 -12.63 13.31
N ARG A 170 0.80 -13.20 12.31
CA ARG A 170 0.62 -12.88 10.89
C ARG A 170 -0.47 -13.72 10.21
N LYS A 171 -1.13 -14.62 10.93
CA LYS A 171 -2.24 -15.43 10.40
C LYS A 171 -3.54 -14.62 10.37
N PRO A 172 -4.46 -14.85 9.41
CA PRO A 172 -5.64 -14.02 9.22
C PRO A 172 -6.49 -13.75 10.48
N PRO A 173 -6.77 -14.73 11.36
CA PRO A 173 -7.55 -14.46 12.58
C PRO A 173 -6.86 -13.45 13.51
N PHE A 174 -5.54 -13.55 13.64
CA PHE A 174 -4.76 -12.62 14.47
C PHE A 174 -4.64 -11.23 13.85
N LEU A 175 -4.63 -11.13 12.52
CA LEU A 175 -4.68 -9.83 11.84
C LEU A 175 -6.02 -9.12 12.08
N VAL A 176 -7.13 -9.87 12.09
CA VAL A 176 -8.45 -9.32 12.46
C VAL A 176 -8.45 -8.86 13.91
N VAL A 177 -7.93 -9.66 14.84
CA VAL A 177 -7.82 -9.25 16.25
C VAL A 177 -6.95 -8.01 16.40
N LEU A 178 -5.82 -7.93 15.69
CA LEU A 178 -4.94 -6.76 15.70
C LEU A 178 -5.67 -5.50 15.20
N ALA A 179 -6.44 -5.61 14.10
CA ALA A 179 -7.24 -4.50 13.60
C ALA A 179 -8.28 -4.04 14.62
N VAL A 180 -8.99 -4.97 15.26
CA VAL A 180 -9.95 -4.65 16.33
C VAL A 180 -9.27 -3.93 17.49
N VAL A 181 -8.13 -4.43 17.97
CA VAL A 181 -7.37 -3.81 19.07
C VAL A 181 -6.91 -2.41 18.68
N LEU A 182 -6.41 -2.23 17.46
CA LEU A 182 -6.01 -0.93 16.93
C LEU A 182 -7.19 0.05 16.91
N PHE A 183 -8.35 -0.38 16.41
CA PHE A 183 -9.54 0.46 16.31
C PHE A 183 -10.13 0.81 17.66
N VAL A 184 -10.15 -0.13 18.61
CA VAL A 184 -10.55 0.15 20.00
C VAL A 184 -9.61 1.18 20.62
N GLY A 185 -8.30 1.00 20.47
CA GLY A 185 -7.29 1.93 20.99
C GLY A 185 -7.47 3.34 20.43
N MET A 186 -7.62 3.46 19.11
CA MET A 186 -7.83 4.75 18.46
C MET A 186 -9.18 5.39 18.81
N ALA A 187 -10.25 4.61 18.91
CA ALA A 187 -11.56 5.14 19.31
C ALA A 187 -11.56 5.65 20.76
N ILE A 188 -10.81 5.01 21.67
CA ILE A 188 -10.61 5.50 23.03
C ILE A 188 -9.79 6.79 23.01
N ASP A 189 -8.67 6.82 22.27
CA ASP A 189 -7.82 8.00 22.15
C ASP A 189 -8.59 9.22 21.63
N PHE A 190 -9.38 9.05 20.55
CA PHE A 190 -10.19 10.13 19.98
C PHE A 190 -11.19 10.71 20.99
N ARG A 191 -11.79 9.86 21.82
CA ARG A 191 -12.74 10.29 22.87
C ARG A 191 -12.04 11.04 23.99
N ILE A 192 -10.84 10.60 24.38
CA ILE A 192 -10.06 11.24 25.45
C ILE A 192 -9.52 12.60 24.97
N GLN A 193 -8.94 12.65 23.78
CA GLN A 193 -8.24 13.84 23.28
C GLN A 193 -9.19 14.89 22.71
N TYR A 194 -10.22 14.46 21.96
CA TYR A 194 -11.09 15.37 21.21
C TYR A 194 -12.53 15.38 21.74
N GLY A 195 -12.92 14.42 22.60
CA GLY A 195 -14.32 14.27 23.01
C GLY A 195 -15.24 13.82 21.86
N GLN A 196 -14.67 13.27 20.79
CA GLN A 196 -15.37 12.95 19.54
C GLN A 196 -15.30 11.45 19.21
N PRO A 197 -16.21 10.91 18.37
CA PRO A 197 -16.13 9.54 17.87
C PRO A 197 -14.97 9.36 16.89
N LEU A 198 -14.58 8.10 16.65
CA LEU A 198 -13.42 7.77 15.81
C LEU A 198 -13.52 8.33 14.38
N ASP A 199 -14.73 8.44 13.84
CA ASP A 199 -14.96 8.84 12.46
C ASP A 199 -15.12 10.36 12.28
N PHE A 200 -15.06 11.13 13.37
CA PHE A 200 -15.12 12.59 13.36
C PHE A 200 -14.16 13.20 12.33
N ALA A 201 -12.91 12.71 12.29
CA ALA A 201 -11.92 13.20 11.33
C ALA A 201 -12.37 13.05 9.87
N ARG A 202 -13.11 11.97 9.53
CA ARG A 202 -13.65 11.77 8.19
C ARG A 202 -14.88 12.65 7.96
N GLN A 203 -15.77 12.75 8.93
CA GLN A 203 -16.97 13.56 8.82
C GLN A 203 -16.63 15.04 8.56
N THR A 204 -15.69 15.60 9.33
CA THR A 204 -15.24 16.99 9.15
C THR A 204 -14.69 17.24 7.76
N VAL A 205 -13.95 16.29 7.17
CA VAL A 205 -13.44 16.45 5.80
C VAL A 205 -14.55 16.28 4.76
N ASN A 206 -15.52 15.41 5.01
CA ASN A 206 -16.62 15.15 4.09
C ASN A 206 -17.68 16.28 4.04
N GLU A 207 -17.81 17.07 5.11
CA GLU A 207 -18.75 18.20 5.18
C GLU A 207 -18.49 19.30 4.13
N PHE A 208 -17.23 19.46 3.71
CA PHE A 208 -16.83 20.50 2.75
C PHE A 208 -16.71 19.99 1.31
N ARG A 209 -17.15 18.76 1.01
CA ARG A 209 -16.98 18.15 -0.32
C ARG A 209 -18.16 18.40 -1.25
N ASP A 210 -17.83 18.44 -2.54
CA ASP A 210 -18.80 18.66 -3.61
C ASP A 210 -19.77 17.46 -3.73
N PRO A 211 -21.08 17.69 -3.89
CA PRO A 211 -22.09 16.65 -4.10
C PRO A 211 -21.83 15.71 -5.29
N SER A 212 -21.00 16.11 -6.26
CA SER A 212 -20.59 15.27 -7.39
C SER A 212 -19.54 14.21 -7.02
N GLU A 213 -18.88 14.30 -5.86
CA GLU A 213 -17.89 13.33 -5.36
C GLU A 213 -18.50 12.22 -4.48
N VAL A 214 -19.82 12.26 -4.26
CA VAL A 214 -20.57 11.39 -3.34
C VAL A 214 -20.31 9.90 -3.56
N GLY A 215 -20.08 9.47 -4.81
CA GLY A 215 -19.84 8.06 -5.15
C GLY A 215 -18.56 7.45 -4.54
N SER A 216 -17.60 8.27 -4.11
CA SER A 216 -16.35 7.81 -3.49
C SER A 216 -16.24 8.07 -1.99
N LEU A 217 -17.21 8.78 -1.40
CA LEU A 217 -17.18 9.12 0.02
C LEU A 217 -17.33 7.87 0.90
N ILE A 218 -16.53 7.80 1.95
CA ILE A 218 -16.60 6.75 2.96
C ILE A 218 -17.43 7.27 4.12
N VAL A 219 -18.72 6.95 4.10
CA VAL A 219 -19.69 7.32 5.14
C VAL A 219 -19.75 6.28 6.26
N GLN A 220 -20.30 6.66 7.41
CA GLN A 220 -20.70 5.68 8.43
C GLN A 220 -21.74 4.71 7.83
N ILE A 221 -21.52 3.41 8.04
CA ILE A 221 -22.46 2.36 7.60
C ILE A 221 -23.53 2.14 8.69
N ILE A 222 -23.10 2.13 9.95
CA ILE A 222 -23.98 1.99 11.11
C ILE A 222 -24.07 3.34 11.81
N PRO A 223 -25.27 3.95 11.89
CA PRO A 223 -25.44 5.19 12.62
C PRO A 223 -25.19 4.94 14.12
N GLY A 224 -24.39 5.79 14.73
CA GLY A 224 -24.04 5.69 16.15
C GLY A 224 -22.83 6.53 16.49
N GLY A 225 -22.60 6.71 17.78
CA GLY A 225 -21.44 7.45 18.32
C GLY A 225 -20.88 6.81 19.59
N ASN A 226 -21.08 5.50 19.77
CA ASN A 226 -20.52 4.74 20.88
C ASN A 226 -19.28 3.93 20.43
N LEU A 227 -18.48 3.48 21.39
CA LEU A 227 -17.21 2.80 21.11
C LEU A 227 -17.39 1.56 20.21
N VAL A 228 -18.48 0.82 20.40
CA VAL A 228 -18.75 -0.40 19.65
C VAL A 228 -19.13 -0.07 18.20
N SER A 229 -19.98 0.94 17.98
CA SER A 229 -20.34 1.39 16.63
C SER A 229 -19.14 1.91 15.86
N ASP A 230 -18.21 2.61 16.53
CA ASP A 230 -16.99 3.13 15.90
C ASP A 230 -16.10 2.00 15.38
N VAL A 231 -15.86 0.99 16.23
CA VAL A 231 -15.02 -0.16 15.90
C VAL A 231 -15.66 -1.01 14.80
N ILE A 232 -16.96 -1.26 14.86
CA ILE A 232 -17.67 -2.01 13.82
C ILE A 232 -17.63 -1.26 12.49
N ASN A 233 -17.87 0.06 12.48
CA ASN A 233 -17.77 0.87 11.27
C ASN A 233 -16.34 0.80 10.67
N ALA A 234 -15.30 0.96 11.48
CA ALA A 234 -13.92 0.86 11.02
C ALA A 234 -13.60 -0.55 10.45
N MET A 235 -14.12 -1.62 11.07
CA MET A 235 -13.98 -2.98 10.54
C MET A 235 -14.72 -3.18 9.21
N LEU A 236 -15.92 -2.61 9.06
CA LEU A 236 -16.68 -2.68 7.81
C LEU A 236 -15.96 -1.92 6.70
N ILE A 237 -15.43 -0.72 6.98
CA ILE A 237 -14.63 0.07 6.03
C ILE A 237 -13.33 -0.64 5.66
N LEU A 238 -12.66 -1.27 6.62
CA LEU A 238 -11.52 -2.13 6.31
C LEU A 238 -11.91 -3.26 5.35
N GLY A 239 -13.09 -3.85 5.56
CA GLY A 239 -13.68 -4.83 4.65
C GLY A 239 -13.88 -4.27 3.25
N THR A 240 -14.37 -3.04 3.12
CA THR A 240 -14.55 -2.38 1.81
C THR A 240 -13.22 -1.97 1.17
N PHE A 241 -12.11 -1.83 1.89
CA PHE A 241 -10.80 -1.62 1.24
C PHE A 241 -10.28 -2.89 0.59
N LEU A 242 -10.52 -4.03 1.23
CA LEU A 242 -10.15 -5.34 0.69
C LEU A 242 -11.09 -5.77 -0.45
N LEU A 243 -12.36 -5.39 -0.37
CA LEU A 243 -13.37 -5.60 -1.39
C LEU A 243 -14.09 -4.26 -1.68
N PRO A 244 -13.55 -3.41 -2.57
CA PRO A 244 -14.05 -2.06 -2.86
C PRO A 244 -15.33 -2.06 -3.69
N VAL A 245 -16.37 -2.74 -3.18
CA VAL A 245 -17.70 -2.81 -3.78
C VAL A 245 -18.27 -1.42 -4.06
N PRO A 246 -18.20 -0.44 -3.14
CA PRO A 246 -18.75 0.89 -3.43
C PRO A 246 -18.08 1.55 -4.62
N LEU A 247 -16.77 1.38 -4.76
CA LEU A 247 -16.00 1.95 -5.85
C LEU A 247 -16.27 1.22 -7.18
N ILE A 248 -16.35 -0.10 -7.14
CA ILE A 248 -16.70 -0.94 -8.30
C ILE A 248 -18.09 -0.58 -8.84
N LEU A 249 -19.05 -0.35 -7.93
CA LEU A 249 -20.45 -0.05 -8.25
C LEU A 249 -20.76 1.45 -8.38
N SER A 250 -19.74 2.31 -8.35
CA SER A 250 -19.90 3.78 -8.40
C SER A 250 -20.55 4.31 -9.69
N GLY A 251 -20.51 3.53 -10.78
CA GLY A 251 -20.97 3.94 -12.11
C GLY A 251 -19.99 4.87 -12.85
N VAL A 252 -18.86 5.24 -12.23
CA VAL A 252 -17.82 6.07 -12.83
C VAL A 252 -16.67 5.17 -13.28
N ALA A 253 -16.37 5.16 -14.58
CA ALA A 253 -15.40 4.21 -15.17
C ALA A 253 -14.02 4.22 -14.49
N THR A 254 -13.49 5.40 -14.14
CA THR A 254 -12.19 5.53 -13.47
C THR A 254 -12.19 4.95 -12.05
N GLN A 255 -13.26 5.19 -11.30
CA GLN A 255 -13.46 4.63 -9.97
C GLN A 255 -13.65 3.11 -10.05
N THR A 256 -14.53 2.63 -10.93
CA THR A 256 -14.75 1.19 -11.14
C THR A 256 -13.45 0.46 -11.46
N LEU A 257 -12.63 1.00 -12.39
CA LEU A 257 -11.33 0.42 -12.72
C LEU A 257 -10.37 0.43 -11.52
N GLY A 258 -10.30 1.55 -10.79
CA GLY A 258 -9.50 1.66 -9.57
C GLY A 258 -9.89 0.61 -8.51
N GLY A 259 -11.18 0.37 -8.32
CA GLY A 259 -11.69 -0.66 -7.41
C GLY A 259 -11.32 -2.06 -7.84
N ILE A 260 -11.53 -2.39 -9.12
CA ILE A 260 -11.18 -3.71 -9.68
C ILE A 260 -9.67 -3.97 -9.56
N CYS A 261 -8.82 -3.02 -9.99
CA CYS A 261 -7.37 -3.19 -9.95
C CYS A 261 -6.84 -3.27 -8.52
N THR A 262 -7.43 -2.53 -7.58
CA THR A 262 -7.07 -2.61 -6.16
C THR A 262 -7.47 -3.94 -5.54
N PHE A 263 -8.69 -4.41 -5.81
CA PHE A 263 -9.14 -5.73 -5.38
C PHE A 263 -8.18 -6.83 -5.84
N PHE A 264 -7.85 -6.86 -7.14
CA PHE A 264 -6.92 -7.85 -7.67
C PHE A 264 -5.50 -7.68 -7.13
N SER A 265 -5.02 -6.45 -6.93
CA SER A 265 -3.69 -6.19 -6.35
C SER A 265 -3.58 -6.71 -4.92
N LEU A 266 -4.50 -6.31 -4.04
CA LEU A 266 -4.48 -6.69 -2.63
C LEU A 266 -4.80 -8.18 -2.44
N GLY A 267 -5.85 -8.66 -3.12
CA GLY A 267 -6.28 -10.05 -3.06
C GLY A 267 -5.19 -11.01 -3.53
N ALA A 268 -4.55 -10.73 -4.68
CA ALA A 268 -3.47 -11.57 -5.18
C ALA A 268 -2.22 -11.49 -4.30
N THR A 269 -1.85 -10.29 -3.82
CA THR A 269 -0.69 -10.09 -2.95
C THR A 269 -0.83 -10.89 -1.65
N PHE A 270 -1.95 -10.72 -0.94
CA PHE A 270 -2.19 -11.41 0.32
C PHE A 270 -2.39 -12.91 0.14
N SER A 271 -3.13 -13.34 -0.89
CA SER A 271 -3.32 -14.77 -1.17
C SER A 271 -1.99 -15.47 -1.45
N ARG A 272 -1.14 -14.90 -2.31
CA ARG A 272 0.18 -15.49 -2.63
C ARG A 272 1.12 -15.48 -1.43
N TYR A 273 1.16 -14.39 -0.66
CA TYR A 273 2.00 -14.32 0.53
C TYR A 273 1.60 -15.36 1.57
N LEU A 274 0.30 -15.46 1.89
CA LEU A 274 -0.19 -16.42 2.88
C LEU A 274 0.04 -17.87 2.46
N LYS A 275 -0.18 -18.19 1.17
CA LYS A 275 0.12 -19.53 0.62
C LYS A 275 1.60 -19.87 0.73
N ARG A 276 2.48 -18.91 0.42
CA ARG A 276 3.93 -19.09 0.59
C ARG A 276 4.31 -19.29 2.05
N ALA A 277 3.82 -18.41 2.94
CA ALA A 277 4.14 -18.44 4.36
C ALA A 277 3.68 -19.73 5.06
N ALA A 278 2.69 -20.42 4.51
CA ALA A 278 2.26 -21.74 4.98
C ALA A 278 3.26 -22.86 4.66
N VAL A 279 4.13 -22.68 3.66
CA VAL A 279 5.10 -23.69 3.19
C VAL A 279 6.53 -23.36 3.64
N ALA A 280 6.91 -22.08 3.63
CA ALA A 280 8.25 -21.64 3.98
C ALA A 280 8.23 -20.26 4.65
N GLU A 281 9.14 -20.04 5.61
CA GLU A 281 9.30 -18.74 6.26
C GLU A 281 9.69 -17.66 5.22
N PRO A 282 8.94 -16.55 5.14
CA PRO A 282 9.26 -15.46 4.22
C PRO A 282 10.60 -14.80 4.54
N GLY A 283 11.24 -14.24 3.51
CA GLY A 283 12.44 -13.41 3.69
C GLY A 283 12.17 -12.17 4.54
N ARG A 284 13.23 -11.51 5.01
CA ARG A 284 13.06 -10.34 5.91
C ARG A 284 12.37 -9.18 5.19
N PHE A 285 12.75 -8.91 3.95
CA PHE A 285 12.10 -7.86 3.17
C PHE A 285 10.65 -8.20 2.81
N ASP A 286 10.35 -9.44 2.41
CA ASP A 286 8.96 -9.89 2.16
C ASP A 286 8.08 -9.70 3.39
N ARG A 287 8.61 -10.10 4.55
CA ARG A 287 7.94 -9.94 5.85
C ARG A 287 7.69 -8.47 6.16
N LEU A 288 8.67 -7.59 5.94
CA LEU A 288 8.51 -6.15 6.15
C LEU A 288 7.40 -5.59 5.24
N CYS A 289 7.44 -5.89 3.95
CA CYS A 289 6.42 -5.43 3.00
C CYS A 289 5.02 -5.89 3.40
N PHE A 290 4.86 -7.15 3.81
CA PHE A 290 3.56 -7.66 4.26
C PHE A 290 3.07 -7.00 5.55
N CYS A 291 3.93 -6.91 6.56
CA CYS A 291 3.56 -6.30 7.85
C CYS A 291 3.17 -4.84 7.65
N PHE A 292 3.95 -4.10 6.86
CA PHE A 292 3.65 -2.72 6.54
C PHE A 292 2.35 -2.57 5.75
N ALA A 293 2.12 -3.37 4.71
CA ALA A 293 0.89 -3.30 3.91
C ALA A 293 -0.37 -3.54 4.77
N VAL A 294 -0.36 -4.55 5.64
CA VAL A 294 -1.49 -4.85 6.52
C VAL A 294 -1.74 -3.72 7.52
N SER A 295 -0.68 -3.23 8.17
CA SER A 295 -0.78 -2.12 9.13
C SER A 295 -1.22 -0.82 8.47
N PHE A 296 -0.73 -0.55 7.26
CA PHE A 296 -1.08 0.63 6.49
C PHE A 296 -2.57 0.62 6.13
N ILE A 297 -3.06 -0.46 5.52
CA ILE A 297 -4.49 -0.58 5.13
C ILE A 297 -5.41 -0.50 6.36
N ALA A 298 -5.02 -1.12 7.48
CA ALA A 298 -5.78 -0.98 8.73
C ALA A 298 -5.82 0.48 9.21
N THR A 299 -4.69 1.19 9.19
CA THR A 299 -4.63 2.62 9.57
C THR A 299 -5.49 3.48 8.64
N GLN A 300 -5.46 3.21 7.34
CA GLN A 300 -6.24 3.93 6.33
C GLN A 300 -7.74 3.81 6.60
N ALA A 301 -8.24 2.66 7.06
CA ALA A 301 -9.67 2.47 7.34
C ALA A 301 -10.22 3.41 8.43
N ILE A 302 -9.34 4.00 9.24
CA ILE A 302 -9.69 4.99 10.27
C ILE A 302 -9.84 6.38 9.66
N PHE A 303 -8.84 6.80 8.88
CA PHE A 303 -8.63 8.20 8.51
C PHE A 303 -9.10 8.57 7.10
N GLU A 304 -9.21 7.61 6.18
CA GLU A 304 -9.47 7.95 4.78
C GLU A 304 -10.91 8.44 4.56
N PRO A 305 -11.10 9.69 4.10
CA PRO A 305 -12.43 10.27 3.90
C PRO A 305 -13.14 9.69 2.68
N ASP A 306 -12.39 9.25 1.68
CA ASP A 306 -12.90 8.76 0.40
C ASP A 306 -11.94 7.72 -0.25
N TYR A 307 -12.46 6.95 -1.19
CA TYR A 307 -11.70 5.90 -1.88
C TYR A 307 -10.64 6.42 -2.86
N GLY A 308 -10.79 7.64 -3.40
CA GLY A 308 -9.78 8.28 -4.22
C GLY A 308 -8.54 8.66 -3.41
N SER A 309 -8.73 9.24 -2.22
CA SER A 309 -7.68 9.49 -1.23
C SER A 309 -7.01 8.19 -0.78
N PHE A 310 -7.79 7.13 -0.55
CA PHE A 310 -7.24 5.80 -0.28
C PHE A 310 -6.30 5.30 -1.41
N LEU A 311 -6.72 5.40 -2.68
CA LEU A 311 -5.87 5.03 -3.81
C LEU A 311 -4.62 5.89 -3.86
N ARG A 312 -4.76 7.20 -3.70
CA ARG A 312 -3.66 8.17 -3.66
C ARG A 312 -2.61 7.80 -2.63
N HIS A 313 -3.02 7.47 -1.41
CA HIS A 313 -2.13 7.08 -0.33
C HIS A 313 -1.53 5.68 -0.49
N LEU A 314 -2.23 4.79 -1.20
CA LEU A 314 -1.71 3.46 -1.57
C LEU A 314 -0.69 3.54 -2.73
N SER A 315 -0.82 4.54 -3.61
CA SER A 315 0.01 4.74 -4.80
C SER A 315 1.53 4.77 -4.52
N PRO A 316 2.08 5.52 -3.54
CA PRO A 316 3.52 5.49 -3.26
C PRO A 316 4.00 4.17 -2.66
N ILE A 317 3.10 3.36 -2.08
CA ILE A 317 3.42 2.07 -1.44
C ILE A 317 3.29 0.91 -2.41
N SER A 318 2.61 1.09 -3.54
CA SER A 318 2.44 0.08 -4.57
C SER A 318 3.72 -0.60 -5.07
N PRO A 319 4.93 0.01 -5.07
CA PRO A 319 6.17 -0.72 -5.33
C PRO A 319 6.40 -1.88 -4.36
N LEU A 320 6.12 -1.71 -3.07
CA LEU A 320 6.26 -2.77 -2.07
C LEU A 320 5.20 -3.87 -2.27
N LEU A 321 3.97 -3.49 -2.65
CA LEU A 321 2.92 -4.45 -2.98
C LEU A 321 3.28 -5.27 -4.21
N MET A 322 3.77 -4.61 -5.27
CA MET A 322 4.17 -5.28 -6.51
C MET A 322 5.37 -6.20 -6.29
N TYR A 323 6.37 -5.77 -5.52
CA TYR A 323 7.46 -6.63 -5.09
C TYR A 323 6.94 -7.88 -4.37
N LEU A 324 6.03 -7.71 -3.40
CA LEU A 324 5.48 -8.80 -2.59
C LEU A 324 4.66 -9.78 -3.43
N LEU A 325 3.85 -9.27 -4.37
CA LEU A 325 3.04 -10.04 -5.30
C LEU A 325 3.89 -10.97 -6.18
N LEU A 326 5.01 -10.45 -6.69
CA LEU A 326 5.89 -11.14 -7.64
C LEU A 326 6.87 -12.09 -6.96
N SER A 327 7.52 -11.64 -5.87
CA SER A 327 8.45 -12.48 -5.09
C SER A 327 7.75 -13.71 -4.52
N SER A 328 6.49 -13.57 -4.10
CA SER A 328 5.70 -14.68 -3.55
C SER A 328 5.33 -15.72 -4.60
N ARG A 329 5.25 -15.35 -5.89
CA ARG A 329 5.02 -16.30 -6.99
C ARG A 329 6.22 -17.21 -7.20
N LEU A 330 7.40 -16.61 -7.38
CA LEU A 330 8.65 -17.33 -7.68
C LEU A 330 8.95 -18.39 -6.60
N ALA A 331 8.75 -18.01 -5.34
CA ALA A 331 8.94 -18.92 -4.21
C ALA A 331 7.94 -20.07 -4.19
N HIS A 332 6.68 -19.84 -4.58
CA HIS A 332 5.66 -20.89 -4.65
C HIS A 332 5.98 -21.89 -5.77
N GLU A 333 6.35 -21.41 -6.96
CA GLU A 333 6.76 -22.25 -8.09
C GLU A 333 7.96 -23.13 -7.72
N SER A 334 8.95 -22.57 -7.01
CA SER A 334 10.14 -23.30 -6.55
C SER A 334 9.82 -24.35 -5.46
N ALA A 335 8.88 -24.07 -4.57
CA ALA A 335 8.48 -25.01 -3.52
C ALA A 335 7.68 -26.20 -4.10
N VAL A 336 6.81 -25.93 -5.09
CA VAL A 336 6.02 -26.98 -5.75
C VAL A 336 6.92 -27.91 -6.57
N SER A 337 7.91 -27.38 -7.30
CA SER A 337 8.83 -28.21 -8.09
C SER A 337 9.64 -29.18 -7.23
N GLN A 338 10.14 -28.72 -6.06
CA GLN A 338 10.86 -29.56 -5.10
C GLN A 338 9.99 -30.69 -4.52
N LEU A 339 8.69 -30.42 -4.30
CA LEU A 339 7.74 -31.45 -3.83
C LEU A 339 7.45 -32.51 -4.89
N THR A 340 7.35 -32.13 -6.18
CA THR A 340 7.17 -33.12 -7.26
C THR A 340 8.40 -33.99 -7.49
N GLU A 341 9.61 -33.44 -7.39
CA GLU A 341 10.84 -34.23 -7.52
C GLU A 341 11.02 -35.22 -6.36
N THR A 342 10.75 -34.81 -5.13
CA THR A 342 10.82 -35.68 -3.94
C THR A 342 9.71 -36.74 -3.92
N GLY A 343 8.53 -36.43 -4.45
CA GLY A 343 7.44 -37.40 -4.66
C GLY A 343 7.78 -38.50 -5.67
N HIS A 344 8.48 -38.17 -6.76
CA HIS A 344 8.97 -39.15 -7.72
C HIS A 344 10.13 -40.00 -7.17
N ALA A 345 11.00 -39.43 -6.33
CA ALA A 345 12.06 -40.19 -5.66
C ALA A 345 11.51 -41.24 -4.67
N ARG A 346 10.35 -41.00 -4.04
CA ARG A 346 9.68 -41.99 -3.16
C ARG A 346 8.94 -43.11 -3.89
N LEU A 347 8.70 -42.98 -5.19
CA LEU A 347 8.03 -44.02 -6.00
C LEU A 347 9.01 -44.92 -6.76
N GLN A 348 10.31 -44.65 -6.71
CA GLN A 348 11.34 -45.62 -7.10
C GLN A 348 11.61 -46.58 -5.94
N PHE A 349 10.66 -47.48 -5.67
CA PHE A 349 10.92 -48.64 -4.84
C PHE A 349 12.07 -49.46 -5.44
N ASN A 350 13.02 -49.78 -4.56
CA ASN A 350 14.19 -50.61 -4.82
C ASN A 350 13.76 -51.94 -5.49
N PRO A 351 14.31 -52.33 -6.66
CA PRO A 351 13.97 -53.59 -7.32
C PRO A 351 14.19 -54.84 -6.44
N LYS A 352 14.91 -54.71 -5.32
CA LYS A 352 15.13 -55.79 -4.35
C LYS A 352 13.91 -56.14 -3.47
N GLU A 353 12.89 -55.28 -3.36
CA GLU A 353 11.71 -55.56 -2.53
C GLU A 353 10.58 -56.30 -3.28
N ARG A 354 10.67 -56.46 -4.60
CA ARG A 354 9.68 -57.25 -5.38
C ARG A 354 9.78 -58.77 -5.21
N ARG A 355 10.74 -59.29 -4.43
CA ARG A 355 10.90 -60.75 -4.22
C ARG A 355 9.95 -61.37 -3.20
N TRP A 356 9.25 -60.59 -2.38
CA TRP A 356 8.41 -61.12 -1.31
C TRP A 356 6.93 -61.35 -1.67
N LEU A 357 6.47 -60.94 -2.86
CA LEU A 357 5.06 -61.06 -3.25
C LEU A 357 4.76 -62.18 -4.27
N LYS A 358 5.66 -63.17 -4.41
CA LYS A 358 5.45 -64.29 -5.36
C LYS A 358 5.53 -65.70 -4.77
N SER A 359 5.52 -65.90 -3.44
CA SER A 359 5.59 -67.25 -2.85
C SER A 359 4.43 -67.64 -1.91
N SER A 360 3.24 -67.09 -2.09
CA SER A 360 2.04 -67.57 -1.39
C SER A 360 0.89 -67.76 -2.37
N ASN A 361 0.94 -68.87 -3.09
CA ASN A 361 -0.21 -69.58 -3.67
C ASN A 361 0.24 -71.03 -3.84
N GLY A 362 0.20 -71.76 -2.74
CA GLY A 362 0.13 -73.22 -2.69
C GLY A 362 -1.27 -73.60 -2.24
#